data_AF-F4KJE5-F1
#
_entry.id   AF-F4KJE5-F1
#
_cell.length_a   1.000
_cell.length_b   1.000
_cell.length_c   1.000
_cell.angle_alpha   90.00
_cell.angle_beta   90.00
_cell.angle_gamma   90.00
#
_symmetry.space_group_name_H-M   'P 1'
#
loop_
_entity.id
_entity.type
_entity.pdbx_description
1 polymer ?
#
loop_
_entity_poly.entity_id
_entity_poly.type
_entity_poly.pdbx_seq_one_letter_code
_entity_poly.pdbx_strand_id
1 'polypeptide(L)'
;MVQTLMAQRVPQLVAPDGYLDKFWSACDEARATGQIVSIIHLGDSHIQAGHFTMPIRQAFTQRWGNGGLGWVGPFRLLGTNPPIHTVIRASSAGTSGVKITQRDYDRESPTGMVLQTRASSAVTYTLQCGGGQTFDRIVIYRQRGTQPFTLAGHSLGEIAIAHDTLTTEQIVTDTLLVGRYVSSAEVTAPASAVWYGASLERNSGGALVHTIGYNGATYYTYSKGSFTSSVAILRPRLIILSLGTNESLARQFDRNNFGAEVARLVRRLQASNPDCAIVLTSPVANYQKIRTAHKRRRGRRRRRRTVYRTSYRANANCQLIADELQQQARELGCGYIDLFAHFGGKAGAAQLLSSGILSGDRVHLTAAGYNKVGETIATALQDNYKQWCQRSSHVTPQASED
;
A
#
# COMPACT_ATOMS: atom_id res chain seq x y z
N MET A 1 -12.36 21.54 30.36
CA MET A 1 -11.75 22.20 29.19
C MET A 1 -10.50 21.45 28.73
N VAL A 2 -10.65 20.24 28.16
CA VAL A 2 -9.52 19.43 27.64
C VAL A 2 -9.91 18.89 26.26
N GLN A 3 -10.47 19.76 25.42
CA GLN A 3 -10.82 19.46 24.03
C GLN A 3 -10.10 20.41 23.05
N THR A 4 -9.11 21.14 23.55
CA THR A 4 -8.48 22.26 22.85
C THR A 4 -6.97 22.10 22.89
N LEU A 5 -6.43 21.21 22.05
CA LEU A 5 -5.01 21.19 21.63
C LEU A 5 -4.71 20.17 20.51
N MET A 6 -5.73 19.59 19.87
CA MET A 6 -5.66 19.26 18.45
C MET A 6 -6.17 20.47 17.66
N ALA A 7 -5.51 21.62 17.83
CA ALA A 7 -5.73 22.73 16.92
C ALA A 7 -5.40 22.21 15.53
N GLN A 8 -6.44 22.14 14.70
CA GLN A 8 -6.50 21.54 13.37
C GLN A 8 -5.45 22.16 12.46
N ARG A 9 -4.21 21.69 12.53
CA ARG A 9 -3.25 21.96 11.45
C ARG A 9 -3.77 21.24 10.23
N VAL A 10 -4.20 22.00 9.22
CA VAL A 10 -4.53 21.45 7.90
C VAL A 10 -3.32 20.61 7.46
N PRO A 11 -3.50 19.32 7.16
CA PRO A 11 -2.38 18.49 6.76
C PRO A 11 -1.78 19.03 5.46
N GLN A 12 -0.47 19.23 5.46
CA GLN A 12 0.24 19.82 4.34
C GLN A 12 0.99 18.73 3.58
N LEU A 13 0.75 18.68 2.26
CA LEU A 13 1.60 18.02 1.30
C LEU A 13 2.66 19.02 0.84
N VAL A 14 3.92 18.76 1.15
CA VAL A 14 5.05 19.55 0.66
C VAL A 14 5.67 18.79 -0.50
N ALA A 15 5.82 19.44 -1.65
CA ALA A 15 6.44 18.88 -2.85
C ALA A 15 7.05 20.02 -3.68
N PRO A 16 7.93 19.73 -4.66
CA PRO A 16 8.32 20.71 -5.67
C PRO A 16 7.09 21.32 -6.37
N ASP A 17 7.20 22.57 -6.81
CA ASP A 17 6.10 23.23 -7.50
C ASP A 17 5.69 22.46 -8.76
N GLY A 18 4.40 22.19 -8.88
CA GLY A 18 3.83 21.45 -10.01
C GLY A 18 4.09 19.95 -10.02
N TYR A 19 4.72 19.40 -8.96
CA TYR A 19 5.14 17.99 -8.92
C TYR A 19 4.00 16.98 -9.16
N LEU A 20 2.78 17.27 -8.70
CA LEU A 20 1.60 16.40 -8.90
C LEU A 20 0.71 16.81 -10.09
N ASP A 21 1.07 17.85 -10.86
CA ASP A 21 0.17 18.41 -11.89
C ASP A 21 -0.14 17.39 -13.00
N LYS A 22 0.87 16.63 -13.45
CA LYS A 22 0.67 15.52 -14.41
C LYS A 22 -0.24 14.42 -13.85
N PHE A 23 -0.19 14.18 -12.55
CA PHE A 23 -1.06 13.21 -11.90
C PHE A 23 -2.51 13.71 -11.88
N TRP A 24 -2.73 14.97 -11.50
CA TRP A 24 -4.06 15.57 -11.49
C TRP A 24 -4.70 15.65 -12.87
N SER A 25 -3.92 16.03 -13.90
CA SER A 25 -4.36 15.97 -15.29
C SER A 25 -4.79 14.57 -15.69
N ALA A 26 -4.00 13.54 -15.33
CA ALA A 26 -4.35 12.15 -15.63
C ALA A 26 -5.60 11.67 -14.87
N CYS A 27 -5.85 12.17 -13.66
CA CYS A 27 -7.08 11.87 -12.93
C CYS A 27 -8.32 12.46 -13.61
N ASP A 28 -8.25 13.73 -14.04
CA ASP A 28 -9.37 14.39 -14.73
C ASP A 28 -9.61 13.78 -16.13
N GLU A 29 -8.54 13.42 -16.86
CA GLU A 29 -8.62 12.68 -18.12
C GLU A 29 -9.25 11.29 -17.94
N ALA A 30 -8.81 10.52 -16.95
CA ALA A 30 -9.37 9.21 -16.64
C ALA A 30 -10.87 9.29 -16.35
N ARG A 31 -11.30 10.32 -15.60
CA ARG A 31 -12.73 10.58 -15.34
C ARG A 31 -13.49 10.92 -16.63
N ALA A 32 -12.91 11.70 -17.53
CA ALA A 32 -13.56 12.13 -18.76
C ALA A 32 -13.67 11.01 -19.81
N THR A 33 -12.69 10.12 -19.86
CA THR A 33 -12.55 9.08 -20.89
C THR A 33 -13.03 7.70 -20.43
N GLY A 34 -13.37 7.53 -19.15
CA GLY A 34 -13.69 6.21 -18.58
C GLY A 34 -12.49 5.27 -18.50
N GLN A 35 -11.27 5.82 -18.43
CA GLN A 35 -10.04 5.05 -18.24
C GLN A 35 -9.67 4.92 -16.76
N ILE A 36 -8.77 4.00 -16.46
CA ILE A 36 -8.25 3.81 -15.10
C ILE A 36 -7.07 4.75 -14.84
N VAL A 37 -7.10 5.42 -13.69
CA VAL A 37 -5.91 6.05 -13.09
C VAL A 37 -5.48 5.22 -11.88
N SER A 38 -4.27 4.65 -11.94
CA SER A 38 -3.75 3.73 -10.91
C SER A 38 -2.97 4.49 -9.83
N ILE A 39 -3.27 4.20 -8.58
CA ILE A 39 -2.60 4.72 -7.39
C ILE A 39 -2.17 3.53 -6.52
N ILE A 40 -0.95 3.53 -6.00
CA ILE A 40 -0.49 2.50 -5.06
C ILE A 40 -0.31 3.13 -3.68
N HIS A 41 -0.98 2.57 -2.67
CA HIS A 41 -0.63 2.80 -1.27
C HIS A 41 0.26 1.64 -0.81
N LEU A 42 1.56 1.91 -0.68
CA LEU A 42 2.58 0.94 -0.30
C LEU A 42 2.97 1.12 1.16
N GLY A 43 3.02 0.05 1.94
CA GLY A 43 3.50 0.17 3.31
C GLY A 43 3.66 -1.13 4.10
N ASP A 44 3.54 -1.03 5.42
CA ASP A 44 3.78 -2.15 6.34
C ASP A 44 2.47 -2.79 6.84
N SER A 45 2.44 -3.26 8.10
CA SER A 45 1.25 -3.81 8.74
C SER A 45 0.08 -2.83 8.80
N HIS A 46 0.36 -1.52 8.86
CA HIS A 46 -0.66 -0.48 8.86
C HIS A 46 -1.44 -0.44 7.55
N ILE A 47 -0.77 -0.69 6.42
CA ILE A 47 -1.39 -0.78 5.09
C ILE A 47 -1.97 -2.17 4.86
N GLN A 48 -1.29 -3.24 5.31
CA GLN A 48 -1.79 -4.60 5.20
C GLN A 48 -3.16 -4.77 5.84
N ALA A 49 -3.49 -4.03 6.91
CA ALA A 49 -4.81 -4.08 7.54
C ALA A 49 -5.94 -3.60 6.61
N GLY A 50 -5.65 -2.74 5.64
CA GLY A 50 -6.60 -2.20 4.66
C GLY A 50 -7.39 -0.98 5.12
N HIS A 51 -7.67 -0.82 6.42
CA HIS A 51 -8.39 0.36 6.94
C HIS A 51 -7.72 1.69 6.56
N PHE A 52 -6.39 1.73 6.56
CA PHE A 52 -5.64 2.97 6.32
C PHE A 52 -5.82 3.50 4.89
N THR A 53 -5.94 2.60 3.90
CA THR A 53 -6.12 2.99 2.50
C THR A 53 -7.56 3.37 2.17
N MET A 54 -8.56 2.96 2.97
CA MET A 54 -9.97 3.15 2.64
C MET A 54 -10.40 4.62 2.50
N PRO A 55 -10.01 5.56 3.38
CA PRO A 55 -10.37 6.96 3.21
C PRO A 55 -9.77 7.57 1.94
N ILE A 56 -8.53 7.19 1.58
CA ILE A 56 -7.89 7.61 0.33
C ILE A 56 -8.71 7.08 -0.85
N ARG A 57 -9.06 5.80 -0.85
CA ARG A 57 -9.93 5.21 -1.89
C ARG A 57 -11.25 5.96 -2.01
N GLN A 58 -11.95 6.21 -0.90
CA GLN A 58 -13.25 6.88 -0.90
C GLN A 58 -13.14 8.30 -1.47
N ALA A 59 -12.14 9.07 -1.03
CA ALA A 59 -11.88 10.42 -1.53
C ALA A 59 -11.62 10.43 -3.05
N PHE A 60 -10.81 9.49 -3.54
CA PHE A 60 -10.51 9.37 -4.96
C PHE A 60 -11.71 8.89 -5.77
N THR A 61 -12.43 7.87 -5.29
CA THR A 61 -13.65 7.37 -5.94
C THR A 61 -14.73 8.44 -6.05
N GLN A 62 -14.93 9.23 -4.99
CA GLN A 62 -15.92 10.31 -5.00
C GLN A 62 -15.59 11.39 -6.04
N ARG A 63 -14.31 11.63 -6.31
CA ARG A 63 -13.86 12.69 -7.22
C ARG A 63 -13.64 12.22 -8.66
N TRP A 64 -13.08 11.05 -8.88
CA TRP A 64 -12.65 10.59 -10.21
C TRP A 64 -13.33 9.29 -10.66
N GLY A 65 -14.34 8.83 -9.92
CA GLY A 65 -15.07 7.60 -10.25
C GLY A 65 -14.43 6.35 -9.65
N ASN A 66 -15.22 5.28 -9.62
CA ASN A 66 -14.82 4.02 -9.00
C ASN A 66 -14.14 3.10 -10.02
N GLY A 67 -12.81 3.06 -10.04
CA GLY A 67 -12.05 2.13 -10.87
C GLY A 67 -12.05 0.68 -10.35
N GLY A 68 -12.60 0.45 -9.14
CA GLY A 68 -12.64 -0.85 -8.48
C GLY A 68 -11.79 -0.91 -7.20
N LEU A 69 -11.55 -2.13 -6.73
CA LEU A 69 -10.81 -2.39 -5.49
C LEU A 69 -9.30 -2.37 -5.70
N GLY A 70 -8.83 -2.64 -6.91
CA GLY A 70 -7.41 -2.81 -7.20
C GLY A 70 -6.92 -4.18 -6.77
N TRP A 71 -5.64 -4.26 -6.40
CA TRP A 71 -4.96 -5.53 -6.21
C TRP A 71 -5.47 -6.29 -4.97
N VAL A 72 -5.72 -7.59 -5.16
CA VAL A 72 -6.00 -8.59 -4.16
C VAL A 72 -4.93 -9.68 -4.22
N GLY A 73 -4.33 -9.96 -3.06
CA GLY A 73 -3.21 -10.88 -2.94
C GLY A 73 -3.58 -12.24 -2.32
N PRO A 74 -2.76 -13.29 -2.54
CA PRO A 74 -2.96 -14.61 -1.96
C PRO A 74 -2.52 -14.70 -0.48
N PHE A 75 -2.79 -13.68 0.33
CA PHE A 75 -2.29 -13.53 1.71
C PHE A 75 -2.51 -14.79 2.56
N ARG A 76 -3.74 -15.33 2.59
CA ARG A 76 -4.08 -16.52 3.40
C ARG A 76 -3.35 -17.78 2.92
N LEU A 77 -3.17 -17.92 1.61
CA LEU A 77 -2.43 -19.03 1.01
C LEU A 77 -0.93 -18.96 1.34
N LEU A 78 -0.42 -17.75 1.66
CA LEU A 78 0.95 -17.49 2.12
C LEU A 78 1.05 -17.31 3.65
N GLY A 79 0.06 -17.80 4.39
CA GLY A 79 0.07 -17.82 5.87
C GLY A 79 0.10 -16.43 6.50
N THR A 80 -0.60 -15.44 5.92
CA THR A 80 -0.75 -14.11 6.49
C THR A 80 -2.15 -13.54 6.27
N ASN A 81 -2.50 -12.48 7.01
CA ASN A 81 -3.83 -11.90 6.97
C ASN A 81 -3.99 -10.97 5.76
N PRO A 82 -5.07 -11.07 4.98
CA PRO A 82 -5.34 -10.11 3.91
C PRO A 82 -5.81 -8.77 4.48
N PRO A 83 -5.73 -7.69 3.68
CA PRO A 83 -6.49 -6.47 3.93
C PRO A 83 -7.98 -6.76 4.14
N ILE A 84 -8.63 -5.96 4.97
CA ILE A 84 -10.09 -6.02 5.11
C ILE A 84 -10.76 -6.00 3.75
N HIS A 85 -11.94 -6.64 3.70
CA HIS A 85 -12.75 -6.71 2.49
C HIS A 85 -12.09 -7.43 1.31
N THR A 86 -10.98 -8.14 1.48
CA THR A 86 -10.37 -8.93 0.39
C THR A 86 -10.08 -10.35 0.85
N VAL A 87 -10.42 -11.34 0.02
CA VAL A 87 -10.04 -12.73 0.25
C VAL A 87 -9.80 -13.43 -1.08
N ILE A 88 -8.71 -14.20 -1.16
CA ILE A 88 -8.52 -15.26 -2.16
C ILE A 88 -8.61 -16.60 -1.43
N ARG A 89 -9.52 -17.47 -1.88
CA ARG A 89 -9.63 -18.87 -1.42
C ARG A 89 -9.30 -19.82 -2.57
N ALA A 90 -8.66 -20.94 -2.28
CA ALA A 90 -8.40 -21.99 -3.26
C ALA A 90 -9.39 -23.15 -3.05
N SER A 91 -9.83 -23.80 -4.12
CA SER A 91 -10.71 -24.98 -4.07
C SER A 91 -10.01 -26.22 -3.50
N SER A 92 -8.68 -26.26 -3.53
CA SER A 92 -7.87 -27.37 -3.02
C SER A 92 -6.55 -26.90 -2.42
N ALA A 93 -5.96 -27.77 -1.59
CA ALA A 93 -4.58 -27.59 -1.13
C ALA A 93 -3.61 -27.87 -2.29
N GLY A 94 -2.41 -27.28 -2.21
CA GLY A 94 -1.38 -27.47 -3.24
C GLY A 94 -0.94 -26.19 -3.92
N THR A 95 -0.87 -25.11 -3.14
CA THR A 95 -0.15 -23.91 -3.54
C THR A 95 1.10 -23.80 -2.69
N SER A 96 2.16 -23.30 -3.29
CA SER A 96 3.36 -22.83 -2.60
C SER A 96 3.61 -21.39 -3.01
N GLY A 97 4.47 -20.69 -2.30
CA GLY A 97 4.81 -19.35 -2.69
C GLY A 97 5.67 -18.63 -1.68
N VAL A 98 6.00 -17.40 -2.04
CA VAL A 98 6.93 -16.55 -1.29
C VAL A 98 6.40 -15.12 -1.22
N LYS A 99 6.82 -14.42 -0.17
CA LYS A 99 6.44 -13.02 0.08
C LYS A 99 7.66 -12.20 0.44
N ILE A 100 7.65 -10.93 0.04
CA ILE A 100 8.82 -10.01 0.08
C ILE A 100 9.44 -9.81 1.48
N THR A 101 8.67 -10.06 2.54
CA THR A 101 9.16 -10.02 3.93
C THR A 101 10.01 -11.23 4.33
N GLN A 102 10.05 -12.30 3.53
CA GLN A 102 10.98 -13.41 3.74
C GLN A 102 12.43 -12.95 3.55
N ARG A 103 13.35 -13.57 4.31
CA ARG A 103 14.75 -13.11 4.39
C ARG A 103 15.48 -13.26 3.06
N ASP A 104 15.27 -14.40 2.41
CA ASP A 104 15.84 -14.89 1.16
C ASP A 104 14.96 -14.56 -0.06
N TYR A 105 14.04 -13.61 0.07
CA TYR A 105 13.23 -13.18 -1.05
C TYR A 105 14.09 -12.54 -2.14
N ASP A 106 14.18 -13.24 -3.26
CA ASP A 106 14.77 -12.77 -4.50
C ASP A 106 13.90 -13.28 -5.66
N ARG A 107 12.84 -12.53 -5.95
CA ARG A 107 11.87 -12.83 -7.00
C ARG A 107 11.41 -11.55 -7.68
N GLU A 108 11.01 -11.70 -8.92
CA GLU A 108 10.24 -10.71 -9.65
C GLU A 108 8.76 -10.81 -9.25
N SER A 109 8.17 -9.69 -8.83
CA SER A 109 6.76 -9.61 -8.47
C SER A 109 6.35 -8.13 -8.38
N PRO A 110 5.28 -7.71 -9.07
CA PRO A 110 4.80 -6.33 -9.04
C PRO A 110 4.20 -5.97 -7.68
N THR A 111 3.91 -6.97 -6.86
CA THR A 111 3.19 -6.81 -5.61
C THR A 111 4.03 -7.26 -4.43
N GLY A 112 5.07 -8.07 -4.63
CA GLY A 112 5.88 -8.66 -3.56
C GLY A 112 5.38 -10.03 -3.08
N MET A 113 4.41 -10.63 -3.78
CA MET A 113 3.92 -11.99 -3.55
C MET A 113 4.00 -12.82 -4.84
N VAL A 114 4.38 -14.08 -4.69
CA VAL A 114 4.38 -15.06 -5.78
C VAL A 114 3.67 -16.30 -5.26
N LEU A 115 2.69 -16.80 -6.02
CA LEU A 115 2.01 -18.06 -5.77
C LEU A 115 2.23 -19.01 -6.94
N GLN A 116 2.47 -20.27 -6.63
CA GLN A 116 2.65 -21.34 -7.59
C GLN A 116 1.63 -22.46 -7.32
N THR A 117 0.93 -22.87 -8.38
CA THR A 117 0.04 -24.03 -8.39
C THR A 117 0.84 -25.32 -8.63
N ARG A 118 0.39 -26.44 -8.05
CA ARG A 118 0.97 -27.77 -8.33
C ARG A 118 0.90 -28.14 -9.82
N ALA A 119 1.80 -29.05 -10.22
CA ALA A 119 1.95 -29.46 -11.61
C ALA A 119 0.85 -30.39 -12.14
N SER A 120 0.07 -31.02 -11.25
CA SER A 120 -0.84 -32.12 -11.62
C SER A 120 -2.28 -31.72 -11.92
N SER A 121 -2.71 -30.51 -11.59
CA SER A 121 -4.11 -30.11 -11.77
C SER A 121 -4.31 -28.60 -11.75
N ALA A 122 -5.34 -28.13 -12.47
CA ALA A 122 -5.85 -26.78 -12.33
C ALA A 122 -6.41 -26.53 -10.91
N VAL A 123 -6.42 -25.27 -10.49
CA VAL A 123 -6.97 -24.84 -9.20
C VAL A 123 -7.94 -23.69 -9.42
N THR A 124 -9.14 -23.79 -8.86
CA THR A 124 -10.10 -22.70 -8.88
C THR A 124 -9.85 -21.80 -7.67
N TYR A 125 -9.76 -20.50 -7.90
CA TYR A 125 -9.65 -19.47 -6.89
C TYR A 125 -10.91 -18.63 -6.83
N THR A 126 -11.51 -18.52 -5.65
CA THR A 126 -12.57 -17.54 -5.38
C THR A 126 -11.93 -16.22 -4.99
N LEU A 127 -12.12 -15.19 -5.83
CA LEU A 127 -11.71 -13.82 -5.57
C LEU A 127 -12.92 -13.07 -5.00
N GLN A 128 -12.81 -12.59 -3.76
CA GLN A 128 -13.92 -11.95 -3.07
C GLN A 128 -13.53 -10.54 -2.58
N CYS A 129 -14.44 -9.59 -2.77
CA CYS A 129 -14.42 -8.29 -2.12
C CYS A 129 -15.62 -8.07 -1.17
N GLY A 130 -15.46 -7.18 -0.19
CA GLY A 130 -16.49 -6.83 0.80
C GLY A 130 -16.69 -5.32 0.95
N GLY A 131 -17.46 -4.89 1.95
CA GLY A 131 -17.61 -3.45 2.26
C GLY A 131 -18.38 -2.67 1.19
N GLY A 132 -19.34 -3.31 0.52
CA GLY A 132 -20.11 -2.71 -0.58
C GLY A 132 -19.32 -2.53 -1.89
N GLN A 133 -18.07 -2.98 -1.93
CA GLN A 133 -17.24 -2.94 -3.15
C GLN A 133 -17.72 -4.00 -4.15
N THR A 134 -17.64 -3.67 -5.43
CA THR A 134 -17.95 -4.59 -6.53
C THR A 134 -17.01 -4.34 -7.71
N PHE A 135 -16.86 -5.36 -8.55
CA PHE A 135 -16.04 -5.36 -9.76
C PHE A 135 -16.78 -6.09 -10.89
N ASP A 136 -16.41 -5.81 -12.14
CA ASP A 136 -16.89 -6.50 -13.34
C ASP A 136 -15.75 -6.88 -14.30
N ARG A 137 -14.51 -6.53 -13.94
CA ARG A 137 -13.27 -6.83 -14.67
C ARG A 137 -12.23 -7.36 -13.69
N ILE A 138 -11.56 -8.45 -14.07
CA ILE A 138 -10.47 -9.06 -13.28
C ILE A 138 -9.20 -9.03 -14.12
N VAL A 139 -8.12 -8.45 -13.59
CA VAL A 139 -6.79 -8.48 -14.23
C VAL A 139 -5.88 -9.40 -13.43
N ILE A 140 -5.57 -10.58 -13.96
CA ILE A 140 -4.65 -11.53 -13.32
C ILE A 140 -3.23 -11.21 -13.74
N TYR A 141 -2.30 -11.09 -12.79
CA TYR A 141 -0.88 -10.92 -13.07
C TYR A 141 -0.19 -12.28 -12.98
N ARG A 142 0.41 -12.78 -14.07
CA ARG A 142 1.06 -14.09 -14.12
C ARG A 142 2.44 -14.04 -14.77
N GLN A 143 3.26 -15.04 -14.47
CA GLN A 143 4.56 -15.20 -15.12
C GLN A 143 4.35 -15.57 -16.59
N ARG A 144 5.15 -14.99 -17.49
CA ARG A 144 5.23 -15.41 -18.89
C ARG A 144 5.54 -16.90 -18.95
N GLY A 145 4.84 -17.61 -19.83
CA GLY A 145 4.90 -19.08 -19.96
C GLY A 145 3.86 -19.83 -19.10
N THR A 146 3.25 -19.19 -18.10
CA THR A 146 2.02 -19.73 -17.48
C THR A 146 0.86 -19.61 -18.46
N GLN A 147 0.07 -20.68 -18.65
CA GLN A 147 -1.14 -20.61 -19.49
C GLN A 147 -2.14 -19.58 -18.93
N PRO A 148 -3.00 -18.98 -19.76
CA PRO A 148 -3.99 -18.00 -19.30
C PRO A 148 -4.96 -18.57 -18.26
N PHE A 149 -5.36 -17.72 -17.32
CA PHE A 149 -6.46 -18.01 -16.41
C PHE A 149 -7.80 -17.88 -17.14
N THR A 150 -8.82 -18.60 -16.69
CA THR A 150 -10.19 -18.47 -17.22
C THR A 150 -11.19 -18.13 -16.11
N LEU A 151 -12.37 -17.61 -16.46
CA LEU A 151 -13.49 -17.63 -15.52
C LEU A 151 -13.92 -19.09 -15.30
N ALA A 152 -14.26 -19.44 -14.06
CA ALA A 152 -14.70 -20.80 -13.76
C ALA A 152 -15.94 -21.16 -14.59
N GLY A 153 -15.89 -22.30 -15.30
CA GLY A 153 -16.95 -22.74 -16.21
C GLY A 153 -16.82 -22.24 -17.66
N HIS A 154 -15.86 -21.36 -17.95
CA HIS A 154 -15.57 -20.87 -19.31
C HIS A 154 -14.33 -21.55 -19.90
N SER A 155 -14.36 -21.78 -21.22
CA SER A 155 -13.23 -22.32 -21.99
C SER A 155 -12.35 -21.19 -22.56
N LEU A 156 -11.08 -21.49 -22.89
CA LEU A 156 -10.09 -20.51 -23.39
C LEU A 156 -10.55 -19.70 -24.61
N GLY A 157 -11.49 -20.23 -25.42
CA GLY A 157 -12.00 -19.57 -26.63
C GLY A 157 -12.87 -18.33 -26.40
N GLU A 158 -13.30 -18.06 -25.16
CA GLU A 158 -14.14 -16.90 -24.80
C GLU A 158 -13.34 -15.73 -24.20
N ILE A 159 -12.01 -15.81 -24.21
CA ILE A 159 -11.12 -14.83 -23.58
C ILE A 159 -10.56 -13.91 -24.66
N ALA A 160 -10.71 -12.59 -24.47
CA ALA A 160 -9.93 -11.61 -25.21
C ALA A 160 -8.47 -11.68 -24.74
N ILE A 161 -7.71 -12.56 -25.37
CA ILE A 161 -6.28 -12.72 -25.11
C ILE A 161 -5.53 -11.64 -25.90
N ALA A 162 -5.29 -10.48 -25.29
CA ALA A 162 -4.31 -9.54 -25.79
C ALA A 162 -2.91 -10.03 -25.36
N HIS A 163 -2.25 -10.83 -26.21
CA HIS A 163 -0.83 -11.11 -26.05
C HIS A 163 -0.04 -10.15 -26.93
N ASP A 164 0.66 -9.22 -26.29
CA ASP A 164 1.74 -8.52 -26.97
C ASP A 164 2.94 -9.48 -27.05
N THR A 165 3.10 -10.10 -28.21
CA THR A 165 4.15 -11.09 -28.50
C THR A 165 5.52 -10.47 -28.70
N LEU A 166 5.65 -9.14 -28.68
CA LEU A 166 6.91 -8.42 -28.90
C LEU A 166 7.56 -7.93 -27.60
N THR A 167 6.93 -8.08 -26.44
CA THR A 167 7.51 -7.61 -25.18
C THR A 167 8.44 -8.64 -24.53
N THR A 168 9.56 -8.18 -23.98
CA THR A 168 10.50 -8.99 -23.18
C THR A 168 10.06 -9.13 -21.71
N GLU A 169 8.84 -8.71 -21.39
CA GLU A 169 8.34 -8.63 -20.00
C GLU A 169 8.07 -10.01 -19.41
N GLN A 170 8.65 -10.31 -18.25
CA GLN A 170 8.47 -11.60 -17.57
C GLN A 170 7.11 -11.74 -16.88
N ILE A 171 6.40 -10.64 -16.66
CA ILE A 171 5.07 -10.61 -16.09
C ILE A 171 4.09 -10.19 -17.19
N VAL A 172 3.00 -10.93 -17.34
CA VAL A 172 1.93 -10.64 -18.30
C VAL A 172 0.57 -10.67 -17.59
N THR A 173 -0.44 -10.08 -18.22
CA THR A 173 -1.78 -9.98 -17.63
C THR A 173 -2.84 -10.73 -18.44
N ASP A 174 -3.76 -11.40 -17.75
CA ASP A 174 -5.02 -11.85 -18.33
C ASP A 174 -6.14 -10.91 -17.90
N THR A 175 -6.97 -10.47 -18.84
CA THR A 175 -8.17 -9.67 -18.55
C THR A 175 -9.39 -10.56 -18.70
N LEU A 176 -10.15 -10.71 -17.62
CA LEU A 176 -11.41 -11.47 -17.60
C LEU A 176 -12.57 -10.51 -17.36
N LEU A 177 -13.54 -10.50 -18.26
CA LEU A 177 -14.75 -9.68 -18.16
C LEU A 177 -15.88 -10.50 -17.55
N VAL A 178 -16.38 -10.10 -16.38
CA VAL A 178 -17.49 -10.76 -15.68
C VAL A 178 -18.85 -10.37 -16.28
N GLY A 179 -18.92 -9.19 -16.93
CA GLY A 179 -20.11 -8.69 -17.61
C GLY A 179 -21.20 -8.13 -16.69
N ARG A 180 -21.01 -8.19 -15.36
CA ARG A 180 -21.89 -7.58 -14.35
C ARG A 180 -21.11 -7.27 -13.09
N TYR A 181 -21.59 -6.31 -12.31
CA TYR A 181 -21.02 -6.02 -11.00
C TYR A 181 -21.25 -7.19 -10.03
N VAL A 182 -20.15 -7.75 -9.53
CA VAL A 182 -20.14 -8.81 -8.52
C VAL A 182 -19.26 -8.42 -7.35
N SER A 183 -19.47 -9.05 -6.20
CA SER A 183 -18.56 -8.98 -5.05
C SER A 183 -17.70 -10.26 -4.91
N SER A 184 -17.91 -11.24 -5.78
CA SER A 184 -17.19 -12.50 -5.79
C SER A 184 -17.21 -13.10 -7.19
N ALA A 185 -16.08 -13.66 -7.62
CA ALA A 185 -15.95 -14.40 -8.86
C ALA A 185 -14.96 -15.55 -8.68
N GLU A 186 -15.12 -16.61 -9.47
CA GLU A 186 -14.22 -17.74 -9.49
C GLU A 186 -13.38 -17.73 -10.77
N VAL A 187 -12.08 -17.92 -10.62
CA VAL A 187 -11.12 -18.02 -11.73
C VAL A 187 -10.38 -19.35 -11.66
N THR A 188 -10.15 -19.98 -12.79
CA THR A 188 -9.41 -21.23 -12.87
C THR A 188 -7.98 -20.94 -13.31
N ALA A 189 -7.03 -21.26 -12.43
CA ALA A 189 -5.61 -21.26 -12.74
C ALA A 189 -5.21 -22.60 -13.35
N PRO A 190 -4.43 -22.60 -14.44
CA PRO A 190 -3.92 -23.84 -15.01
C PRO A 190 -2.92 -24.54 -14.07
N ALA A 191 -2.64 -25.80 -14.37
CA ALA A 191 -1.58 -26.55 -13.69
C ALA A 191 -0.24 -25.82 -13.84
N SER A 192 0.62 -25.91 -12.82
CA SER A 192 1.92 -25.23 -12.77
C SER A 192 1.89 -23.70 -12.86
N ALA A 193 0.72 -23.06 -12.73
CA ALA A 193 0.62 -21.60 -12.85
C ALA A 193 1.46 -20.86 -11.81
N VAL A 194 2.25 -19.87 -12.25
CA VAL A 194 2.93 -18.91 -11.38
C VAL A 194 2.30 -17.54 -11.56
N TRP A 195 1.81 -16.95 -10.46
CA TRP A 195 1.06 -15.70 -10.50
C TRP A 195 1.22 -14.84 -9.25
N TYR A 196 0.85 -13.57 -9.37
CA TYR A 196 1.19 -12.49 -8.43
C TYR A 196 -0.04 -11.84 -7.79
N GLY A 197 -1.20 -12.50 -7.88
CA GLY A 197 -2.51 -11.99 -7.48
C GLY A 197 -3.32 -11.43 -8.64
N ALA A 198 -4.39 -10.70 -8.31
CA ALA A 198 -5.34 -10.16 -9.26
C ALA A 198 -5.68 -8.70 -8.95
N SER A 199 -6.07 -7.90 -9.92
CA SER A 199 -6.76 -6.62 -9.72
C SER A 199 -8.26 -6.84 -9.92
N LEU A 200 -9.08 -6.38 -8.99
CA LEU A 200 -10.54 -6.36 -9.11
C LEU A 200 -10.97 -4.95 -9.52
N GLU A 201 -11.38 -4.80 -10.76
CA GLU A 201 -11.56 -3.52 -11.46
C GLU A 201 -13.00 -3.31 -11.92
N ARG A 202 -13.31 -2.07 -12.27
CA ARG A 202 -14.53 -1.71 -12.97
C ARG A 202 -14.23 -1.24 -14.38
N ASN A 203 -14.93 -1.79 -15.36
CA ASN A 203 -14.79 -1.42 -16.76
C ASN A 203 -15.23 0.03 -17.04
N SER A 204 -15.97 0.65 -16.11
CA SER A 204 -16.32 2.07 -16.15
C SER A 204 -15.14 3.03 -15.97
N GLY A 205 -13.97 2.52 -15.57
CA GLY A 205 -12.80 3.35 -15.27
C GLY A 205 -12.93 4.15 -13.97
N GLY A 206 -12.01 5.09 -13.80
CA GLY A 206 -11.87 5.94 -12.62
C GLY A 206 -10.65 5.63 -11.78
N ALA A 207 -10.66 6.08 -10.52
CA ALA A 207 -9.53 5.88 -9.64
C ALA A 207 -9.44 4.43 -9.13
N LEU A 208 -8.28 3.80 -9.36
CA LEU A 208 -7.95 2.47 -8.90
C LEU A 208 -6.85 2.55 -7.84
N VAL A 209 -7.21 2.36 -6.57
CA VAL A 209 -6.25 2.41 -5.46
C VAL A 209 -5.83 0.99 -5.08
N HIS A 210 -4.56 0.63 -5.28
CA HIS A 210 -3.99 -0.64 -4.82
C HIS A 210 -3.54 -0.52 -3.37
N THR A 211 -3.93 -1.49 -2.53
CA THR A 211 -3.48 -1.60 -1.14
C THR A 211 -2.39 -2.67 -1.06
N ILE A 212 -1.13 -2.27 -1.02
CA ILE A 212 0.01 -3.19 -1.00
C ILE A 212 0.77 -2.98 0.31
N GLY A 213 0.55 -3.86 1.28
CA GLY A 213 1.18 -3.75 2.60
C GLY A 213 1.58 -5.09 3.15
N TYR A 214 2.74 -5.13 3.81
CA TYR A 214 3.25 -6.34 4.44
C TYR A 214 3.71 -6.11 5.88
N ASN A 215 3.23 -6.95 6.79
CA ASN A 215 3.60 -6.92 8.19
C ASN A 215 5.11 -7.11 8.35
N GLY A 216 5.74 -6.18 9.06
CA GLY A 216 7.19 -6.14 9.25
C GLY A 216 7.97 -5.53 8.08
N ALA A 217 7.32 -5.04 7.02
CA ALA A 217 8.02 -4.39 5.92
C ALA A 217 8.69 -3.09 6.32
N THR A 218 9.80 -2.83 5.66
CA THR A 218 10.67 -1.66 5.78
C THR A 218 11.00 -1.13 4.38
N TYR A 219 11.66 0.02 4.27
CA TYR A 219 12.20 0.49 2.99
C TYR A 219 13.15 -0.53 2.33
N TYR A 220 13.98 -1.21 3.12
CA TYR A 220 14.83 -2.31 2.65
C TYR A 220 14.02 -3.45 2.05
N THR A 221 12.86 -3.76 2.65
CA THR A 221 12.00 -4.87 2.20
C THR A 221 11.60 -4.70 0.74
N TYR A 222 11.12 -3.51 0.37
CA TYR A 222 10.69 -3.20 -0.99
C TYR A 222 11.84 -2.92 -1.96
N SER A 223 13.09 -2.90 -1.48
CA SER A 223 14.29 -2.81 -2.32
C SER A 223 14.82 -4.19 -2.75
N LYS A 224 14.22 -5.29 -2.28
CA LYS A 224 14.63 -6.66 -2.62
C LYS A 224 14.17 -7.09 -4.01
N GLY A 225 14.98 -7.96 -4.62
CA GLY A 225 14.72 -8.52 -5.95
C GLY A 225 14.43 -7.44 -6.98
N SER A 226 13.50 -7.73 -7.87
CA SER A 226 13.07 -6.82 -8.94
C SER A 226 11.75 -6.13 -8.63
N PHE A 227 11.39 -5.94 -7.36
CA PHE A 227 10.09 -5.37 -6.96
C PHE A 227 9.82 -4.02 -7.64
N THR A 228 10.76 -3.08 -7.56
CA THR A 228 10.56 -1.70 -8.06
C THR A 228 10.35 -1.62 -9.57
N SER A 229 11.04 -2.46 -10.34
CA SER A 229 10.83 -2.54 -11.80
C SER A 229 9.54 -3.27 -12.14
N SER A 230 9.19 -4.31 -11.39
CA SER A 230 7.97 -5.08 -11.60
C SER A 230 6.71 -4.24 -11.38
N VAL A 231 6.74 -3.29 -10.44
CA VAL A 231 5.61 -2.40 -10.12
C VAL A 231 5.10 -1.63 -11.35
N ALA A 232 5.94 -1.40 -12.36
CA ALA A 232 5.57 -0.67 -13.58
C ALA A 232 4.37 -1.29 -14.33
N ILE A 233 4.15 -2.61 -14.22
CA ILE A 233 3.00 -3.28 -14.84
C ILE A 233 1.65 -2.84 -14.24
N LEU A 234 1.65 -2.32 -13.00
CA LEU A 234 0.47 -1.73 -12.36
C LEU A 234 0.17 -0.31 -12.89
N ARG A 235 1.04 0.22 -13.76
CA ARG A 235 0.99 1.56 -14.38
C ARG A 235 0.63 2.68 -13.39
N PRO A 236 1.29 2.76 -12.22
CA PRO A 236 0.94 3.76 -11.22
C PRO A 236 1.20 5.18 -11.73
N ARG A 237 0.27 6.08 -11.44
CA ARG A 237 0.44 7.54 -11.63
C ARG A 237 0.79 8.25 -10.31
N LEU A 238 0.49 7.60 -9.18
CA LEU A 238 0.89 8.02 -7.83
C LEU A 238 1.26 6.79 -6.98
N ILE A 239 2.39 6.87 -6.27
CA ILE A 239 2.77 5.92 -5.21
C ILE A 239 2.86 6.69 -3.88
N ILE A 240 2.09 6.26 -2.89
CA ILE A 240 2.13 6.76 -1.52
C ILE A 240 2.91 5.75 -0.67
N LEU A 241 4.05 6.16 -0.12
CA LEU A 241 4.91 5.33 0.74
C LEU A 241 4.64 5.62 2.22
N SER A 242 3.96 4.69 2.90
CA SER A 242 3.67 4.75 4.34
C SER A 242 4.44 3.65 5.09
N LEU A 243 5.70 3.96 5.40
CA LEU A 243 6.68 3.09 6.06
C LEU A 243 7.38 3.84 7.20
N GLY A 244 8.28 3.18 7.92
CA GLY A 244 9.07 3.79 9.00
C GLY A 244 8.65 3.34 10.40
N THR A 245 7.49 2.70 10.58
CA THR A 245 7.11 2.16 11.90
C THR A 245 8.08 1.07 12.34
N ASN A 246 8.37 0.08 11.48
CA ASN A 246 9.27 -1.02 11.83
C ASN A 246 10.71 -0.53 12.07
N GLU A 247 11.18 0.42 11.27
CA GLU A 247 12.48 1.07 11.44
C GLU A 247 12.54 1.85 12.77
N SER A 248 11.46 2.54 13.16
CA SER A 248 11.39 3.24 14.44
C SER A 248 11.50 2.29 15.65
N LEU A 249 11.10 1.02 15.49
CA LEU A 249 11.14 0.01 16.56
C LEU A 249 12.50 -0.68 16.68
N ALA A 250 13.47 -0.36 15.82
CA ALA A 250 14.83 -0.87 15.93
C ALA A 250 15.46 -0.49 17.27
N ARG A 251 16.12 -1.47 17.91
CA ARG A 251 16.79 -1.28 19.21
C ARG A 251 17.91 -0.23 19.13
N GLN A 252 18.62 -0.21 18.00
CA GLN A 252 19.64 0.76 17.66
C GLN A 252 19.25 1.32 16.29
N PHE A 253 18.64 2.50 16.29
CA PHE A 253 18.25 3.17 15.06
C PHE A 253 19.47 3.85 14.45
N ASP A 254 19.80 3.47 13.21
CA ASP A 254 20.82 4.10 12.39
C ASP A 254 20.14 5.00 11.36
N ARG A 255 20.22 6.32 11.60
CA ARG A 255 19.59 7.32 10.75
C ARG A 255 20.20 7.37 9.35
N ASN A 256 21.52 7.20 9.23
CA ASN A 256 22.21 7.28 7.94
C ASN A 256 21.86 6.06 7.07
N ASN A 257 21.88 4.87 7.67
CA ASN A 257 21.45 3.67 6.96
C ASN A 257 19.97 3.75 6.56
N PHE A 258 19.10 4.27 7.44
CA PHE A 258 17.70 4.49 7.09
C PHE A 258 17.53 5.44 5.90
N GLY A 259 18.19 6.60 5.91
CA GLY A 259 18.17 7.54 4.78
C GLY A 259 18.66 6.91 3.47
N ALA A 260 19.72 6.10 3.52
CA ALA A 260 20.23 5.37 2.36
C ALA A 260 19.23 4.34 1.80
N GLU A 261 18.47 3.64 2.66
CA GLU A 261 17.42 2.71 2.23
C GLU A 261 16.21 3.44 1.62
N VAL A 262 15.83 4.60 2.17
CA VAL A 262 14.80 5.47 1.59
C VAL A 262 15.22 5.93 0.20
N ALA A 263 16.41 6.51 0.08
CA ALA A 263 16.95 6.98 -1.18
C ALA A 263 17.04 5.87 -2.23
N ARG A 264 17.48 4.67 -1.83
CA ARG A 264 17.57 3.51 -2.73
C ARG A 264 16.21 3.12 -3.29
N LEU A 265 15.20 2.97 -2.42
CA LEU A 265 13.86 2.58 -2.86
C LEU A 265 13.24 3.64 -3.77
N VAL A 266 13.26 4.91 -3.35
CA VAL A 266 12.65 6.01 -4.10
C VAL A 266 13.30 6.21 -5.45
N ARG A 267 14.65 6.23 -5.54
CA ARG A 267 15.34 6.37 -6.84
C ARG A 267 15.01 5.22 -7.79
N ARG A 268 14.93 3.99 -7.28
CA ARG A 268 14.56 2.83 -8.11
C ARG A 268 13.11 2.92 -8.59
N LEU A 269 12.18 3.36 -7.74
CA LEU A 269 10.79 3.59 -8.15
C LEU A 269 10.68 4.71 -9.19
N GLN A 270 11.38 5.84 -9.01
CA GLN A 270 11.43 6.93 -10.00
C GLN A 270 12.00 6.44 -11.34
N ALA A 271 13.10 5.69 -11.31
CA ALA A 271 13.74 5.17 -12.53
C ALA A 271 12.83 4.18 -13.29
N SER A 272 12.08 3.34 -12.58
CA SER A 272 11.18 2.37 -13.20
C SER A 272 9.79 2.91 -13.54
N ASN A 273 9.40 4.07 -13.01
CA ASN A 273 8.07 4.66 -13.17
C ASN A 273 8.21 6.18 -13.38
N PRO A 274 8.79 6.64 -14.51
CA PRO A 274 9.20 8.04 -14.70
C PRO A 274 8.03 9.04 -14.67
N ASP A 275 6.83 8.61 -15.04
CA ASP A 275 5.65 9.48 -14.99
C ASP A 275 4.94 9.46 -13.64
N CYS A 276 5.33 8.59 -12.71
CA CYS A 276 4.66 8.40 -11.43
C CYS A 276 5.14 9.40 -10.38
N ALA A 277 4.21 10.16 -9.79
CA ALA A 277 4.51 10.94 -8.59
C ALA A 277 4.74 10.01 -7.38
N ILE A 278 5.64 10.38 -6.48
CA ILE A 278 5.88 9.65 -5.22
C ILE A 278 5.63 10.59 -4.05
N VAL A 279 4.86 10.13 -3.06
CA VAL A 279 4.59 10.86 -1.82
C VAL A 279 4.99 10.00 -0.63
N LEU A 280 5.94 10.47 0.17
CA LEU A 280 6.33 9.85 1.43
C LEU A 280 5.40 10.30 2.57
N THR A 281 5.11 9.43 3.51
CA THR A 281 4.42 9.80 4.76
C THR A 281 5.21 9.31 5.96
N SER A 282 5.38 10.13 6.99
CA SER A 282 5.97 9.69 8.26
C SER A 282 5.07 8.73 9.02
N PRO A 283 5.59 7.82 9.87
CA PRO A 283 4.77 7.10 10.83
C PRO A 283 4.21 8.06 11.89
N VAL A 284 3.07 7.71 12.49
CA VAL A 284 2.59 8.42 13.69
C VAL A 284 3.36 7.98 14.93
N ALA A 285 3.24 8.74 16.03
CA ALA A 285 3.94 8.45 17.27
C ALA A 285 3.48 7.09 17.87
N ASN A 286 4.45 6.27 18.28
CA ASN A 286 4.21 4.97 18.91
C ASN A 286 5.06 4.80 20.20
N TYR A 287 5.01 3.62 20.82
CA TYR A 287 5.82 3.29 22.00
C TYR A 287 6.80 2.15 21.74
N GLN A 288 7.97 2.22 22.39
CA GLN A 288 8.90 1.12 22.52
C GLN A 288 8.58 0.27 23.76
N LYS A 289 8.56 -1.04 23.58
CA LYS A 289 8.41 -2.02 24.66
C LYS A 289 9.75 -2.30 25.32
N ILE A 290 9.85 -2.03 26.61
CA ILE A 290 11.07 -2.24 27.41
C ILE A 290 10.82 -3.43 28.34
N ARG A 291 11.71 -4.44 28.30
CA ARG A 291 11.68 -5.61 29.19
C ARG A 291 12.87 -5.57 30.14
N THR A 292 12.61 -5.35 31.42
CA THR A 292 13.64 -5.31 32.45
C THR A 292 13.62 -6.62 33.25
N ALA A 293 14.78 -7.27 33.36
CA ALA A 293 14.94 -8.48 34.15
C ALA A 293 15.15 -8.13 35.64
N HIS A 294 14.43 -8.79 36.52
CA HIS A 294 14.55 -8.65 37.97
C HIS A 294 14.69 -10.04 38.62
N LYS A 295 15.49 -10.14 39.69
CA LYS A 295 15.62 -11.38 40.46
C LYS A 295 14.59 -11.36 41.60
N ARG A 296 13.64 -12.30 41.57
CA ARG A 296 12.66 -12.49 42.65
C ARG A 296 13.03 -13.74 43.46
N ARG A 297 13.01 -13.63 44.79
CA ARG A 297 13.15 -14.78 45.70
C ARG A 297 11.77 -15.44 45.88
N ARG A 298 11.69 -16.77 45.80
CA ARG A 298 10.45 -17.53 46.04
C ARG A 298 10.71 -18.71 46.97
N GLY A 299 9.90 -18.82 48.02
CA GLY A 299 9.91 -19.92 49.00
C GLY A 299 10.98 -19.80 50.10
N ARG A 300 10.82 -20.60 51.18
CA ARG A 300 11.73 -20.66 52.34
C ARG A 300 13.19 -20.99 51.96
N ARG A 301 13.41 -21.71 50.85
CA ARG A 301 14.74 -22.14 50.35
C ARG A 301 15.50 -21.10 49.49
N ARG A 302 15.08 -19.82 49.48
CA ARG A 302 15.81 -18.68 48.86
C ARG A 302 16.28 -18.87 47.40
N ARG A 303 15.64 -19.71 46.57
CA ARG A 303 15.99 -19.83 45.15
C ARG A 303 15.62 -18.54 44.39
N ARG A 304 16.57 -17.99 43.63
CA ARG A 304 16.38 -16.76 42.81
C ARG A 304 15.86 -17.14 41.43
N ARG A 305 14.71 -16.61 41.01
CA ARG A 305 14.19 -16.73 39.64
C ARG A 305 14.25 -15.38 38.93
N THR A 306 14.63 -15.37 37.65
CA THR A 306 14.51 -14.19 36.79
C THR A 306 13.03 -13.97 36.43
N VAL A 307 12.51 -12.78 36.69
CA VAL A 307 11.17 -12.32 36.31
C VAL A 307 11.33 -11.06 35.47
N TYR A 308 10.48 -10.87 34.47
CA TYR A 308 10.54 -9.70 33.61
C TYR A 308 9.42 -8.72 33.96
N ARG A 309 9.75 -7.43 34.08
CA ARG A 309 8.78 -6.34 34.10
C ARG A 309 8.76 -5.70 32.71
N THR A 310 7.56 -5.45 32.19
CA THR A 310 7.38 -4.72 30.93
C THR A 310 6.98 -3.29 31.24
N SER A 311 7.67 -2.33 30.64
CA SER A 311 7.27 -0.92 30.60
C SER A 311 7.24 -0.43 29.15
N TYR A 312 6.63 0.72 28.94
CA TYR A 312 6.54 1.36 27.63
C TYR A 312 7.03 2.79 27.73
N ARG A 313 7.79 3.22 26.73
CA ARG A 313 8.26 4.61 26.60
C ARG A 313 7.88 5.13 25.22
N ALA A 314 7.48 6.39 25.13
CA ALA A 314 7.27 7.04 23.83
C ALA A 314 8.52 6.86 22.96
N ASN A 315 8.30 6.47 21.70
CA ASN A 315 9.39 6.14 20.81
C ASN A 315 10.01 7.42 20.22
N ALA A 316 11.20 7.78 20.70
CA ALA A 316 11.93 8.94 20.20
C ALA A 316 12.35 8.78 18.72
N ASN A 317 12.47 7.55 18.22
CA ASN A 317 12.88 7.29 16.85
C ASN A 317 11.82 7.75 15.83
N CYS A 318 10.54 7.85 16.20
CA CYS A 318 9.51 8.35 15.27
C CYS A 318 9.80 9.77 14.77
N GLN A 319 10.34 10.64 15.63
CA GLN A 319 10.79 11.98 15.20
C GLN A 319 11.96 11.86 14.22
N LEU A 320 12.96 11.04 14.53
CA LEU A 320 14.14 10.88 13.68
C LEU A 320 13.78 10.32 12.31
N ILE A 321 12.81 9.40 12.25
CA ILE A 321 12.24 8.88 11.00
C ILE A 321 11.53 9.98 10.23
N ALA A 322 10.67 10.78 10.88
CA ALA A 322 9.95 11.87 10.21
C ALA A 322 10.93 12.94 9.67
N ASP A 323 11.94 13.33 10.45
CA ASP A 323 12.96 14.29 10.05
C ASP A 323 13.75 13.78 8.83
N GLU A 324 14.16 12.51 8.86
CA GLU A 324 14.90 11.90 7.76
C GLU A 324 14.04 11.73 6.50
N LEU A 325 12.78 11.32 6.63
CA LEU A 325 11.86 11.23 5.47
C LEU A 325 11.60 12.59 4.84
N GLN A 326 11.45 13.64 5.64
CA GLN A 326 11.29 15.00 5.13
C GLN A 326 12.55 15.47 4.39
N GLN A 327 13.74 15.17 4.94
CA GLN A 327 15.01 15.50 4.30
C GLN A 327 15.16 14.75 2.97
N GLN A 328 14.95 13.44 2.96
CA GLN A 328 15.03 12.62 1.75
C GLN A 328 14.01 13.07 0.69
N ALA A 329 12.78 13.44 1.08
CA ALA A 329 11.80 13.96 0.13
C ALA A 329 12.28 15.22 -0.59
N ARG A 330 12.95 16.14 0.13
CA ARG A 330 13.55 17.34 -0.47
C ARG A 330 14.71 16.99 -1.39
N GLU A 331 15.63 16.13 -0.95
CA GLU A 331 16.82 15.73 -1.72
C GLU A 331 16.47 14.95 -3.00
N LEU A 332 15.38 14.16 -2.96
CA LEU A 332 14.93 13.32 -4.06
C LEU A 332 13.87 13.99 -4.94
N GLY A 333 13.43 15.21 -4.57
CA GLY A 333 12.41 15.96 -5.29
C GLY A 333 11.05 15.26 -5.33
N CYS A 334 10.61 14.65 -4.23
CA CYS A 334 9.31 13.98 -4.13
C CYS A 334 8.42 14.60 -3.05
N GLY A 335 7.14 14.21 -3.01
CA GLY A 335 6.17 14.75 -2.06
C GLY A 335 6.34 14.19 -0.65
N TYR A 336 5.93 14.94 0.37
CA TYR A 336 5.95 14.53 1.77
C TYR A 336 4.73 15.02 2.55
N ILE A 337 4.16 14.13 3.36
CA ILE A 337 3.09 14.43 4.32
C ILE A 337 3.57 14.06 5.73
N ASP A 338 3.72 15.06 6.59
CA ASP A 338 4.16 14.89 7.97
C ASP A 338 3.01 14.51 8.91
N LEU A 339 2.68 13.22 8.92
CA LEU A 339 1.70 12.66 9.84
C LEU A 339 2.18 12.73 11.29
N PHE A 340 3.49 12.64 11.54
CA PHE A 340 4.04 12.66 12.90
C PHE A 340 3.74 14.00 13.56
N ALA A 341 4.08 15.10 12.91
CA ALA A 341 3.80 16.44 13.40
C ALA A 341 2.29 16.73 13.46
N HIS A 342 1.51 16.30 12.46
CA HIS A 342 0.05 16.48 12.45
C HIS A 342 -0.61 15.80 13.64
N PHE A 343 -0.17 14.59 14.01
CA PHE A 343 -0.71 13.82 15.14
C PHE A 343 -0.01 14.09 16.48
N GLY A 344 0.51 15.32 16.68
CA GLY A 344 1.00 15.80 17.98
C GLY A 344 2.50 15.56 18.26
N GLY A 345 3.24 15.03 17.29
CA GLY A 345 4.69 14.86 17.36
C GLY A 345 5.15 14.07 18.60
N LYS A 346 6.23 14.53 19.24
CA LYS A 346 6.84 13.88 20.42
C LYS A 346 5.87 13.68 21.59
N ALA A 347 4.90 14.58 21.76
CA ALA A 347 3.89 14.51 22.81
C ALA A 347 2.65 13.69 22.40
N GLY A 348 2.51 13.40 21.10
CA GLY A 348 1.30 12.82 20.51
C GLY A 348 0.99 11.39 20.97
N ALA A 349 2.00 10.56 21.26
CA ALA A 349 1.79 9.14 21.56
C ALA A 349 0.78 8.89 22.72
N ALA A 350 0.87 9.68 23.79
CA ALA A 350 -0.04 9.56 24.93
C ALA A 350 -1.46 9.99 24.56
N GLN A 351 -1.57 11.07 23.78
CA GLN A 351 -2.86 11.55 23.29
C GLN A 351 -3.52 10.53 22.37
N LEU A 352 -2.79 10.00 21.39
CA LEU A 352 -3.28 8.98 20.45
C LEU A 352 -3.78 7.73 21.18
N LEU A 353 -3.10 7.31 22.24
CA LEU A 353 -3.53 6.18 23.07
C LEU A 353 -4.81 6.51 23.85
N SER A 354 -4.85 7.67 24.51
CA SER A 354 -6.01 8.09 25.31
C SER A 354 -7.27 8.37 24.47
N SER A 355 -7.09 8.81 23.23
CA SER A 355 -8.18 9.11 22.29
C SER A 355 -8.63 7.88 21.48
N GLY A 356 -8.06 6.70 21.75
CA GLY A 356 -8.39 5.46 21.05
C GLY A 356 -7.94 5.41 19.59
N ILE A 357 -7.01 6.26 19.16
CA ILE A 357 -6.39 6.19 17.83
C ILE A 357 -5.31 5.11 17.80
N LEU A 358 -4.41 5.13 18.79
CA LEU A 358 -3.39 4.10 19.00
C LEU A 358 -4.01 2.94 19.78
N SER A 359 -3.75 1.71 19.34
CA SER A 359 -4.25 0.51 19.99
C SER A 359 -3.52 0.22 21.30
N GLY A 360 -4.08 -0.70 22.11
CA GLY A 360 -3.49 -1.11 23.39
C GLY A 360 -2.12 -1.80 23.27
N ASP A 361 -1.73 -2.26 22.08
CA ASP A 361 -0.37 -2.76 21.81
C ASP A 361 0.68 -1.64 21.68
N ARG A 362 0.20 -0.39 21.61
CA ARG A 362 0.96 0.86 21.55
C ARG A 362 1.85 1.02 20.31
N VAL A 363 1.57 0.28 19.25
CA VAL A 363 2.24 0.37 17.94
C VAL A 363 1.21 0.53 16.83
N HIS A 364 0.22 -0.36 16.75
CA HIS A 364 -0.80 -0.33 15.72
C HIS A 364 -1.92 0.63 16.07
N LEU A 365 -2.69 1.02 15.05
CA LEU A 365 -3.86 1.88 15.23
C LEU A 365 -5.12 1.03 15.40
N THR A 366 -6.15 1.62 16.01
CA THR A 366 -7.51 1.08 15.93
C THR A 366 -8.08 1.31 14.53
N ALA A 367 -9.20 0.65 14.17
CA ALA A 367 -9.86 0.91 12.90
C ALA A 367 -10.23 2.40 12.71
N ALA A 368 -10.71 3.05 13.77
CA ALA A 368 -10.98 4.50 13.77
C ALA A 368 -9.69 5.31 13.61
N GLY A 369 -8.60 4.89 14.26
CA GLY A 369 -7.29 5.51 14.10
C GLY A 369 -6.76 5.42 12.66
N TYR A 370 -6.85 4.24 12.04
CA TYR A 370 -6.48 4.07 10.63
C TYR A 370 -7.31 4.95 9.70
N ASN A 371 -8.62 5.02 9.89
CA ASN A 371 -9.48 5.91 9.11
C ASN A 371 -9.04 7.37 9.28
N LYS A 372 -8.76 7.80 10.51
CA LYS A 372 -8.35 9.18 10.76
C LYS A 372 -7.04 9.56 10.06
N VAL A 373 -6.04 8.69 10.12
CA VAL A 373 -4.75 8.95 9.45
C VAL A 373 -4.92 8.90 7.92
N GLY A 374 -5.75 7.99 7.39
CA GLY A 374 -6.05 7.95 5.95
C GLY A 374 -6.79 9.20 5.46
N GLU A 375 -7.75 9.72 6.24
CA GLU A 375 -8.44 10.99 5.96
C GLU A 375 -7.46 12.16 5.89
N THR A 376 -6.46 12.19 6.78
CA THR A 376 -5.41 13.21 6.79
C THR A 376 -4.61 13.19 5.48
N ILE A 377 -4.21 12.02 4.98
CA ILE A 377 -3.52 11.88 3.68
C ILE A 377 -4.44 12.33 2.53
N ALA A 378 -5.69 11.86 2.52
CA ALA A 378 -6.66 12.21 1.49
C ALA A 378 -6.92 13.72 1.43
N THR A 379 -7.04 14.37 2.60
CA THR A 379 -7.24 15.82 2.71
C THR A 379 -6.06 16.59 2.13
N ALA A 380 -4.83 16.21 2.48
CA ALA A 380 -3.62 16.86 1.96
C ALA A 380 -3.51 16.76 0.42
N LEU A 381 -3.85 15.59 -0.14
CA LEU A 381 -3.88 15.37 -1.59
C LEU A 381 -4.99 16.19 -2.26
N GLN A 382 -6.19 16.23 -1.68
CA GLN A 382 -7.30 17.03 -2.20
C GLN A 382 -7.01 18.53 -2.16
N ASP A 383 -6.33 19.02 -1.12
CA ASP A 383 -5.97 20.43 -1.02
C ASP A 383 -4.92 20.81 -2.07
N ASN A 384 -3.95 19.93 -2.34
CA ASN A 384 -3.01 20.12 -3.45
C ASN A 384 -3.71 20.12 -4.82
N TYR A 385 -4.67 19.23 -5.03
CA TYR A 385 -5.50 19.24 -6.24
C TYR A 385 -6.32 20.53 -6.40
N LYS A 386 -6.93 21.04 -5.32
CA LYS A 386 -7.65 22.34 -5.36
C LYS A 386 -6.73 23.49 -5.77
N GLN A 387 -5.50 23.53 -5.25
CA GLN A 387 -4.50 24.52 -5.63
C GLN A 387 -4.15 24.40 -7.13
N TRP A 388 -3.97 23.18 -7.64
CA TRP A 388 -3.74 22.95 -9.06
C TRP A 388 -4.90 23.43 -9.94
N CYS A 389 -6.15 23.17 -9.56
CA CYS A 389 -7.32 23.67 -10.29
C CYS A 389 -7.35 25.21 -10.34
N GLN A 390 -7.06 25.88 -9.23
CA GLN A 390 -7.01 27.35 -9.16
C GLN A 390 -5.95 27.92 -10.09
N ARG A 391 -4.74 27.33 -10.12
CA ARG A 391 -3.68 27.74 -11.06
C ARG A 391 -4.07 27.51 -12.51
N SER A 392 -4.69 26.37 -12.80
CA SER A 392 -5.08 25.98 -14.16
C SER A 392 -6.23 26.85 -14.71
N SER A 393 -7.16 27.29 -13.86
CA SER A 393 -8.24 28.20 -14.27
C SER A 393 -7.77 29.62 -14.65
N HIS A 394 -6.56 30.01 -14.24
CA HIS A 394 -5.96 31.29 -14.63
C HIS A 394 -5.19 31.25 -15.95
N VAL A 395 -5.01 30.07 -16.55
CA VAL A 395 -4.46 29.91 -17.90
C VAL A 395 -5.63 29.76 -18.87
N THR A 396 -6.32 30.88 -19.14
CA THR A 396 -7.19 30.96 -20.33
C THR A 396 -6.27 31.08 -21.54
N PRO A 397 -6.49 30.36 -22.66
CA PRO A 397 -5.77 30.65 -23.88
C PRO A 397 -6.07 32.11 -24.23
N GLN A 398 -5.05 32.96 -24.31
CA GLN A 398 -5.18 34.13 -25.16
C GLN A 398 -5.52 33.58 -26.54
N ALA A 399 -6.76 33.80 -26.96
CA ALA A 399 -7.10 33.72 -28.36
C ALA A 399 -6.07 34.59 -29.08
N SER A 400 -5.28 33.98 -29.96
CA SER A 400 -4.53 34.70 -30.96
C SER A 400 -5.54 35.44 -31.82
N GLU A 401 -5.74 36.72 -31.51
CA GLU A 401 -6.05 37.68 -32.57
C GLU A 401 -4.74 37.87 -33.33
N ASP A 402 -4.63 37.15 -34.45
CA ASP A 402 -4.09 37.64 -35.75
C ASP A 402 -4.19 36.53 -36.81
#